data_AF-A0A6G8I8U9-F1
#
_entry.id   AF-A0A6G8I8U9-F1
#
_cell.length_a   1.000
_cell.length_b   1.000
_cell.length_c   1.000
_cell.angle_alpha   90.00
_cell.angle_beta   90.00
_cell.angle_gamma   90.00
#
_symmetry.space_group_name_H-M   'P 1'
#
loop_
_entity.id
_entity.type
_entity.pdbx_description
1 polymer ?
#
loop_
_entity_poly.entity_id
_entity_poly.type
_entity_poly.pdbx_seq_one_letter_code
_entity_poly.pdbx_strand_id
1 'polypeptide(L)'
;MRKSVFTARAAERLRAQRSVAGAINVFARTSFFRNDPPYSGSIVVPLYQATDDTSVMLHAVRKGLKQIFRPGFNYGKAGVCLLDIEPMSRANRQMALFGPLTEAKAAPNASKIMPAMDGVNKRYGKSTIVHASTLHDSDAVWSMKQERKTPAYTTDWGQIVEIRR
;
A
#
# COMPACT_ATOMS: atom_id res chain seq x y z
N MET A 1 -2.29 -8.70 8.37
CA MET A 1 -3.11 -8.37 7.18
C MET A 1 -2.23 -7.69 6.12
N ARG A 2 -1.62 -8.45 5.18
CA ARG A 2 -0.56 -7.96 4.25
C ARG A 2 -0.95 -6.83 3.29
N LYS A 3 -2.24 -6.51 3.16
CA LYS A 3 -2.77 -5.39 2.36
C LYS A 3 -2.16 -4.05 2.79
N SER A 4 -1.94 -3.89 4.09
CA SER A 4 -1.27 -2.73 4.68
C SER A 4 0.18 -2.55 4.18
N VAL A 5 0.91 -3.65 3.94
CA VAL A 5 2.30 -3.60 3.44
C VAL A 5 2.35 -3.11 1.99
N PHE A 6 1.40 -3.56 1.16
CA PHE A 6 1.33 -3.11 -0.23
C PHE A 6 0.96 -1.64 -0.33
N THR A 7 0.02 -1.16 0.48
CA THR A 7 -0.33 0.26 0.58
C THR A 7 0.85 1.10 1.05
N ALA A 8 1.58 0.65 2.07
CA ALA A 8 2.77 1.36 2.55
C ALA A 8 3.86 1.49 1.48
N ARG A 9 4.14 0.40 0.75
CA ARG A 9 5.11 0.43 -0.38
C ARG A 9 4.64 1.31 -1.53
N ALA A 10 3.34 1.33 -1.82
CA ALA A 10 2.77 2.19 -2.85
C ALA A 10 2.90 3.68 -2.47
N ALA A 11 2.65 4.01 -1.20
CA ALA A 11 2.85 5.34 -0.65
C ALA A 11 4.33 5.76 -0.67
N GLU A 12 5.26 4.89 -0.27
CA GLU A 12 6.71 5.15 -0.36
C GLU A 12 7.15 5.47 -1.80
N ARG A 13 6.59 4.76 -2.79
CA ARG A 13 6.86 5.02 -4.21
C ARG A 13 6.31 6.37 -4.68
N LEU A 14 5.10 6.73 -4.24
CA LEU A 14 4.53 8.06 -4.52
C LEU A 14 5.43 9.17 -3.98
N ARG A 15 5.91 9.04 -2.74
CA ARG A 15 6.82 10.00 -2.10
C ARG A 15 8.14 10.11 -2.83
N ALA A 16 8.73 8.98 -3.24
CA ALA A 16 9.94 8.97 -4.05
C ALA A 16 9.76 9.69 -5.40
N GLN A 17 8.55 9.65 -5.97
CA GLN A 17 8.20 10.34 -7.21
C GLN A 17 7.70 11.78 -7.01
N ARG A 18 7.59 12.26 -5.76
CA ARG A 18 7.01 13.57 -5.40
C ARG A 18 5.58 13.74 -5.94
N SER A 19 4.79 12.67 -5.85
CA SER A 19 3.40 12.64 -6.28
C SER A 19 2.48 12.27 -5.11
N VAL A 20 1.21 12.64 -5.22
CA VAL A 20 0.15 12.26 -4.28
C VAL A 20 -0.98 11.54 -5.03
N ALA A 21 -1.88 10.87 -4.31
CA ALA A 21 -3.06 10.25 -4.91
C ALA A 21 -4.36 10.84 -4.35
N GLY A 22 -5.33 11.10 -5.22
CA GLY A 22 -6.67 11.58 -4.87
C GLY A 22 -7.68 10.46 -4.57
N ALA A 23 -7.42 9.22 -4.99
CA ALA A 23 -8.29 8.09 -4.70
C ALA A 23 -7.55 6.75 -4.60
N ILE A 24 -8.20 5.78 -3.96
CA ILE A 24 -7.67 4.43 -3.78
C ILE A 24 -8.69 3.39 -4.23
N ASN A 25 -8.34 2.58 -5.22
CA ASN A 25 -9.12 1.41 -5.58
C ASN A 25 -8.67 0.19 -4.77
N VAL A 26 -9.59 -0.41 -4.03
CA VAL A 26 -9.38 -1.66 -3.30
C VAL A 26 -10.14 -2.75 -4.02
N PHE A 27 -9.48 -3.86 -4.33
CA PHE A 27 -10.11 -4.99 -5.00
C PHE A 27 -9.76 -6.32 -4.35
N ALA A 28 -10.70 -7.25 -4.43
CA ALA A 28 -10.54 -8.63 -3.97
C ALA A 28 -11.36 -9.57 -4.85
N ARG A 29 -10.76 -10.67 -5.28
CA ARG A 29 -11.42 -11.69 -6.10
C ARG A 29 -11.06 -13.10 -5.64
N THR A 30 -11.98 -14.03 -5.86
CA THR A 30 -11.73 -15.47 -5.69
C THR A 30 -10.91 -16.01 -6.86
N SER A 31 -10.38 -17.21 -6.70
CA SER A 31 -9.68 -17.90 -7.78
C SER A 31 -10.68 -18.50 -8.75
N PHE A 32 -10.53 -18.24 -10.05
CA PHE A 32 -11.31 -18.91 -11.09
C PHE A 32 -10.99 -20.41 -11.23
N PHE A 33 -9.87 -20.86 -10.68
CA PHE A 33 -9.41 -22.25 -10.77
C PHE A 33 -9.94 -23.17 -9.66
N ARG A 34 -10.82 -22.67 -8.79
CA ARG A 34 -11.43 -23.45 -7.70
C ARG A 34 -12.92 -23.62 -7.99
N ASN A 35 -13.50 -24.74 -7.57
CA ASN A 35 -14.95 -25.02 -7.66
C ASN A 35 -15.81 -24.22 -6.66
N ASP A 36 -15.26 -23.13 -6.10
CA ASP A 36 -15.96 -22.23 -5.20
C ASP A 36 -16.78 -21.20 -6.00
N PRO A 37 -17.85 -20.63 -5.45
CA PRO A 37 -18.60 -19.56 -6.10
C PRO A 37 -17.69 -18.38 -6.50
N PRO A 38 -17.73 -17.93 -7.78
CA PRO A 38 -16.89 -16.83 -8.23
C PRO A 38 -17.35 -15.52 -7.59
N TYR A 39 -16.39 -14.74 -7.09
CA TYR A 39 -16.65 -13.41 -6.56
C TYR A 39 -15.52 -12.47 -6.94
N SER A 40 -15.89 -11.26 -7.37
CA SER A 40 -14.98 -10.16 -7.66
C SER A 40 -15.62 -8.87 -7.15
N GLY A 41 -15.01 -8.28 -6.13
CA GLY A 41 -15.40 -6.98 -5.57
C GLY A 41 -14.30 -5.95 -5.78
N SER A 42 -14.69 -4.75 -6.19
CA SER A 42 -13.81 -3.59 -6.31
C SER A 42 -14.54 -2.36 -5.82
N ILE A 43 -13.84 -1.47 -5.13
CA ILE A 43 -14.38 -0.19 -4.71
C ILE A 43 -13.33 0.90 -4.79
N VAL A 44 -13.72 2.05 -5.32
CA VAL A 44 -12.93 3.27 -5.31
C VAL A 44 -13.31 4.09 -4.08
N VAL A 45 -12.33 4.37 -3.24
CA VAL A 45 -12.47 5.23 -2.06
C VAL A 45 -11.80 6.57 -2.40
N PRO A 46 -12.57 7.66 -2.61
CA PRO A 46 -11.99 8.98 -2.79
C PRO A 46 -11.34 9.44 -1.47
N LEU A 47 -10.19 10.10 -1.58
CA LEU A 47 -9.53 10.75 -0.47
C LEU A 47 -10.03 12.19 -0.38
N TYR A 48 -10.16 12.70 0.83
CA TYR A 48 -10.66 14.05 1.06
C TYR A 48 -9.75 15.12 0.46
N GLN A 49 -8.45 14.89 0.59
CA GLN A 49 -7.39 15.65 -0.05
C GLN A 49 -6.40 14.64 -0.64
N ALA A 50 -5.83 14.98 -1.80
CA ALA A 50 -4.80 14.16 -2.39
C ALA A 50 -3.60 14.08 -1.42
N THR A 51 -3.16 12.87 -1.10
CA THR A 51 -2.15 12.64 -0.06
C THR A 51 -1.18 11.53 -0.46
N ASP A 52 -0.02 11.53 0.19
CA ASP A 52 0.98 10.48 0.19
C ASP A 52 1.17 9.87 1.60
N ASP A 53 0.33 10.25 2.58
CA ASP A 53 0.41 9.77 3.95
C ASP A 53 -0.09 8.33 4.04
N THR A 54 0.81 7.45 4.47
CA THR A 54 0.54 6.01 4.59
C THR A 54 -0.59 5.71 5.57
N SER A 55 -0.72 6.49 6.64
CA SER A 55 -1.76 6.32 7.68
C SER A 55 -3.16 6.60 7.11
N VAL A 56 -3.30 7.72 6.39
CA VAL A 56 -4.55 8.13 5.75
C VAL A 56 -4.96 7.11 4.70
N MET A 57 -4.00 6.67 3.87
CA MET A 57 -4.24 5.63 2.87
C MET A 57 -4.65 4.30 3.50
N LEU A 58 -4.00 3.87 4.58
CA LEU A 58 -4.36 2.63 5.27
C LEU A 58 -5.79 2.69 5.83
N HIS A 59 -6.21 3.84 6.36
CA HIS A 59 -7.57 4.03 6.85
C HIS A 59 -8.60 3.90 5.73
N ALA A 60 -8.36 4.56 4.60
CA ALA A 60 -9.21 4.44 3.40
C ALA A 60 -9.28 3.00 2.88
N VAL A 61 -8.14 2.30 2.81
CA VAL A 61 -8.08 0.89 2.39
C VAL A 61 -8.86 -0.01 3.34
N ARG A 62 -8.76 0.20 4.65
CA ARG A 62 -9.52 -0.58 5.65
C ARG A 62 -11.02 -0.35 5.50
N LYS A 63 -11.45 0.90 5.25
CA LYS A 63 -12.86 1.22 4.99
C LYS A 63 -13.37 0.54 3.72
N GLY A 64 -12.65 0.70 2.60
CA GLY A 64 -13.03 0.08 1.32
C GLY A 64 -13.09 -1.44 1.41
N LEU A 65 -12.13 -2.07 2.08
CA LEU A 65 -12.13 -3.51 2.21
C LEU A 65 -13.33 -4.04 3.02
N LYS A 66 -13.73 -3.35 4.09
CA LYS A 66 -14.91 -3.76 4.86
C LYS A 66 -16.19 -3.80 4.02
N GLN A 67 -16.26 -3.00 2.95
CA GLN A 67 -17.43 -2.95 2.07
C GLN A 67 -17.44 -4.06 1.01
N ILE A 68 -16.27 -4.45 0.50
CA ILE A 68 -16.17 -5.52 -0.51
C ILE A 68 -15.91 -6.91 0.09
N PHE A 69 -15.66 -7.00 1.40
CA PHE A 69 -15.45 -8.27 2.06
C PHE A 69 -16.79 -8.97 2.31
N ARG A 70 -16.90 -10.20 1.84
CA ARG A 70 -18.04 -11.08 2.05
C ARG A 70 -17.56 -12.36 2.73
N PRO A 71 -18.13 -12.74 3.89
CA PRO A 71 -17.82 -14.02 4.50
C PRO A 71 -18.24 -15.17 3.58
N GLY A 72 -17.56 -16.32 3.70
CA GLY A 72 -17.86 -17.52 2.89
C GLY A 72 -17.16 -17.58 1.53
N PHE A 73 -16.39 -16.55 1.13
CA PHE A 73 -15.61 -16.57 -0.11
C PHE A 73 -14.12 -16.79 0.11
N ASN A 74 -13.54 -17.70 -0.66
CA ASN A 74 -12.10 -17.98 -0.68
C ASN A 74 -11.35 -17.02 -1.61
N TYR A 75 -10.95 -15.86 -1.08
CA TYR A 75 -10.21 -14.85 -1.85
C TYR A 75 -8.83 -15.36 -2.31
N GLY A 76 -8.62 -15.38 -3.62
CA GLY A 76 -7.35 -15.81 -4.24
C GLY A 76 -6.42 -14.64 -4.60
N LYS A 77 -6.97 -13.44 -4.82
CA LYS A 77 -6.18 -12.24 -5.12
C LYS A 77 -6.82 -11.01 -4.49
N ALA A 78 -6.01 -10.16 -3.89
CA ALA A 78 -6.42 -8.85 -3.42
C ALA A 78 -5.30 -7.84 -3.66
N GLY A 79 -5.66 -6.58 -3.82
CA GLY A 79 -4.69 -5.52 -4.05
C GLY A 79 -5.29 -4.14 -3.86
N VAL A 80 -4.40 -3.16 -3.97
CA VAL A 80 -4.70 -1.74 -3.89
C VAL A 80 -4.08 -1.07 -5.10
N CYS A 81 -4.84 -0.21 -5.78
CA CYS A 81 -4.36 0.65 -6.85
C CYS A 81 -4.55 2.10 -6.43
N LEU A 82 -3.51 2.91 -6.61
CA LEU A 82 -3.58 4.35 -6.38
C LEU A 82 -4.11 5.00 -7.64
N LEU A 83 -5.11 5.84 -7.49
CA LEU A 83 -5.80 6.53 -8.58
C LEU A 83 -5.66 8.04 -8.40
N ASP A 84 -5.88 8.77 -9.49
CA ASP A 84 -5.81 10.22 -9.52
C ASP A 84 -4.46 10.73 -8.98
N ILE A 85 -3.39 10.22 -9.61
CA ILE A 85 -2.02 10.54 -9.21
C ILE A 85 -1.63 11.87 -9.84
N GLU A 86 -1.29 12.83 -8.99
CA GLU A 86 -0.88 14.16 -9.42
C GLU A 86 0.45 14.59 -8.76
N PRO A 87 1.22 15.49 -9.39
CA PRO A 87 2.42 16.04 -8.78
C PRO A 87 2.07 16.77 -7.49
N MET A 88 2.87 16.56 -6.44
CA MET A 88 2.69 17.24 -5.14
C MET A 88 2.68 18.77 -5.28
N SER A 89 3.37 19.32 -6.29
CA SER A 89 3.36 20.76 -6.58
C SER A 89 1.97 21.28 -6.99
N ARG A 90 1.16 20.46 -7.67
CA ARG A 90 -0.21 20.80 -8.11
C ARG A 90 -1.27 20.48 -7.07
N ALA A 91 -1.03 19.46 -6.26
CA ALA A 91 -1.92 19.06 -5.17
C ALA A 91 -2.06 20.09 -4.04
N ASN A 92 -1.20 21.12 -4.04
CA ASN A 92 -1.31 22.24 -3.13
C ASN A 92 -2.63 22.98 -3.34
N ARG A 93 -3.54 22.84 -2.35
CA ARG A 93 -4.57 23.83 -1.93
C ARG A 93 -6.01 23.66 -2.41
N GLN A 94 -6.61 22.47 -2.35
CA GLN A 94 -8.03 22.46 -2.00
C GLN A 94 -8.15 22.69 -0.47
N MET A 95 -8.04 23.95 -0.04
CA MET A 95 -8.47 24.31 1.32
C MET A 95 -9.97 24.08 1.37
N ALA A 96 -10.38 23.11 2.17
CA ALA A 96 -11.78 22.86 2.35
C ALA A 96 -12.46 24.05 3.02
N LEU A 97 -13.46 24.63 2.36
CA LEU A 97 -14.29 25.68 2.94
C LEU A 97 -15.08 25.16 4.16
N PHE A 98 -15.36 23.85 4.20
CA PHE A 98 -16.13 23.16 5.26
C PHE A 98 -15.51 21.81 5.66
N GLY A 99 -14.19 21.75 5.85
CA GLY A 99 -13.54 20.53 6.32
C GLY A 99 -13.79 20.27 7.80
N PRO A 100 -13.83 18.99 8.25
CA PRO A 100 -13.89 18.69 9.68
C PRO A 100 -12.70 19.35 10.39
N LEU A 101 -13.00 20.31 11.27
CA LEU A 101 -12.03 21.08 12.06
C LEU A 101 -11.07 20.22 12.90
N THR A 102 -11.35 18.92 13.02
CA THR A 102 -10.51 17.94 13.70
C THR A 102 -9.17 17.69 12.99
N GLU A 103 -9.08 17.91 11.67
CA GLU A 103 -7.82 17.78 10.90
C GLU A 103 -7.05 19.10 10.76
N ALA A 104 -7.63 20.25 11.14
CA ALA A 104 -6.92 21.51 11.21
C ALA A 104 -5.88 21.57 12.37
N LYS A 105 -5.89 20.55 13.24
CA LYS A 105 -4.80 20.21 14.17
C LYS A 105 -3.96 19.02 13.68
N ALA A 106 -3.90 18.74 12.37
CA ALA A 106 -2.78 17.98 11.83
C ALA A 106 -1.53 18.77 12.20
N ALA A 107 -0.82 18.26 13.21
CA ALA A 107 0.30 18.94 13.84
C ALA A 107 1.21 19.53 12.77
N PRO A 108 1.83 20.70 12.99
CA PRO A 108 2.77 21.33 12.03
C PRO A 108 3.93 20.40 11.58
N ASN A 109 4.04 19.22 12.18
CA ASN A 109 5.02 18.18 11.88
C ASN A 109 4.45 16.99 11.07
N ALA A 110 3.14 16.88 10.81
CA ALA A 110 2.55 15.73 10.10
C ALA A 110 3.16 15.53 8.70
N SER A 111 3.44 16.61 7.99
CA SER A 111 4.13 16.60 6.69
C SER A 111 5.60 16.13 6.77
N LYS A 112 6.22 16.15 7.95
CA LYS A 112 7.62 15.76 8.17
C LYS A 112 7.78 14.32 8.66
N ILE A 113 6.73 13.70 9.18
CA ILE A 113 6.78 12.33 9.72
C ILE A 113 7.12 11.33 8.62
N MET A 114 6.39 11.36 7.50
CA MET A 114 6.59 10.39 6.41
C MET A 114 8.00 10.50 5.80
N PRO A 115 8.53 11.69 5.44
CA PRO A 115 9.91 11.82 5.00
C PRO A 115 10.95 11.37 6.03
N ALA A 116 10.72 11.62 7.32
CA ALA A 116 11.63 11.19 8.37
C ALA A 116 11.68 9.65 8.49
N MET A 117 10.51 9.01 8.46
CA MET A 117 10.40 7.54 8.45
C MET A 117 11.09 6.94 7.23
N ASP A 118 10.86 7.50 6.04
CA ASP A 118 11.51 7.04 4.80
C ASP A 118 13.04 7.24 4.89
N GLY A 119 13.51 8.34 5.48
CA GLY A 119 14.92 8.61 5.72
C GLY A 119 15.60 7.58 6.62
N VAL A 120 14.94 7.19 7.72
CA VAL A 120 15.43 6.12 8.61
C VAL A 120 15.47 4.78 7.88
N ASN A 121 14.41 4.43 7.16
CA ASN A 121 14.36 3.20 6.36
C ASN A 121 15.43 3.16 5.25
N LYS A 122 15.77 4.31 4.66
CA LYS A 122 16.85 4.39 3.69
C LYS A 122 18.23 4.18 4.31
N ARG A 123 18.45 4.70 5.53
CA ARG A 123 19.75 4.65 6.21
C ARG A 123 20.04 3.30 6.88
N TYR A 124 19.04 2.71 7.53
CA TYR A 124 19.23 1.51 8.36
C TYR A 124 18.69 0.22 7.72
N GLY A 125 18.07 0.33 6.54
CA GLY A 125 17.56 -0.81 5.80
C GLY A 125 16.04 -0.80 5.67
N LYS A 126 15.55 -1.44 4.61
CA LYS A 126 14.12 -1.47 4.28
C LYS A 126 13.33 -2.08 5.43
N SER A 127 12.23 -1.44 5.81
CA SER A 127 11.33 -1.88 6.88
C SER A 127 11.93 -1.79 8.30
N THR A 128 12.91 -0.90 8.54
CA THR A 128 13.42 -0.61 9.90
C THR A 128 12.34 -0.01 10.80
N ILE A 129 11.58 0.96 10.28
CA ILE A 129 10.39 1.52 10.92
C ILE A 129 9.22 1.29 9.98
N VAL A 130 8.17 0.67 10.52
CA VAL A 130 6.94 0.41 9.79
C VAL A 130 5.74 0.75 10.66
N HIS A 131 4.62 1.09 10.03
CA HIS A 131 3.37 1.26 10.78
C HIS A 131 3.00 -0.06 11.47
N ALA A 132 2.57 -0.02 12.73
CA ALA A 132 2.22 -1.23 13.49
C ALA A 132 1.19 -2.11 12.75
N SER A 133 0.25 -1.50 12.03
CA SER A 133 -0.73 -2.18 11.17
C SER A 133 -0.15 -2.94 9.97
N THR A 134 1.15 -2.79 9.70
CA THR A 134 1.91 -3.49 8.66
C THR A 134 2.82 -4.58 9.21
N LEU A 135 3.05 -4.60 10.54
CA LEU A 135 3.77 -5.68 11.22
C LEU A 135 3.03 -7.00 10.96
N HIS A 136 3.83 -8.03 10.70
CA HIS A 136 3.35 -9.38 10.51
C HIS A 136 4.38 -10.35 11.06
N ASP A 137 3.89 -11.50 11.48
CA ASP A 137 4.73 -12.63 11.84
C ASP A 137 5.49 -13.10 10.60
N SER A 138 6.81 -13.28 10.70
CA SER A 138 7.66 -13.73 9.59
C SER A 138 7.26 -15.14 9.11
N ASP A 139 6.62 -15.92 9.99
CA ASP A 139 6.19 -17.30 9.75
C ASP A 139 4.73 -17.43 9.26
N ALA A 140 4.10 -16.32 8.86
CA ALA A 140 2.72 -16.33 8.41
C ALA A 140 2.54 -17.15 7.10
N VAL A 141 1.67 -18.17 7.17
CA VAL A 141 1.27 -19.15 6.12
C VAL A 141 0.89 -18.52 4.76
N TRP A 142 0.61 -17.21 4.71
CA TRP A 142 0.24 -16.49 3.49
C TRP A 142 1.32 -15.48 3.06
N SER A 143 2.52 -16.00 2.80
CA SER A 143 3.60 -15.24 2.15
C SER A 143 3.28 -15.01 0.65
N MET A 144 4.01 -14.12 0.00
CA MET A 144 3.70 -13.73 -1.39
C MET A 144 4.34 -14.85 -2.18
N LYS A 145 3.51 -15.70 -2.79
CA LYS A 145 3.98 -16.86 -3.52
C LYS A 145 4.73 -16.39 -4.78
N GLN A 146 6.02 -16.12 -4.62
CA GLN A 146 6.95 -15.67 -5.65
C GLN A 146 7.76 -16.84 -6.22
N GLU A 147 7.21 -18.05 -6.21
CA GLU A 147 7.90 -19.28 -6.65
C GLU A 147 8.28 -19.28 -8.13
N ARG A 148 7.66 -18.42 -8.95
CA ARG A 148 8.00 -18.24 -10.37
C ARG A 148 8.83 -16.97 -10.63
N LYS A 149 9.37 -16.36 -9.57
CA LYS A 149 10.30 -15.24 -9.72
C LYS A 149 11.62 -15.80 -10.25
N THR A 150 12.12 -15.26 -11.35
CA THR A 150 13.46 -15.59 -11.82
C THR A 150 14.49 -15.22 -10.75
N PRO A 151 15.58 -16.00 -10.59
CA PRO A 151 16.62 -15.68 -9.65
C PRO A 151 17.14 -14.25 -9.85
N ALA A 152 17.56 -13.61 -8.77
CA ALA A 152 18.01 -12.23 -8.73
C ALA A 152 19.46 -12.09 -9.25
N TYR A 153 19.70 -12.53 -10.50
CA TYR A 153 21.02 -12.64 -11.11
C TYR A 153 21.90 -11.39 -11.02
N THR A 154 21.30 -10.21 -10.99
CA THR A 154 22.03 -8.92 -10.98
C THR A 154 22.05 -8.23 -9.62
N THR A 155 21.35 -8.76 -8.63
CA THR A 155 21.12 -8.10 -7.34
C THR A 155 21.41 -8.98 -6.13
N ASP A 156 21.63 -10.27 -6.33
CA ASP A 156 22.06 -11.21 -5.30
C ASP A 156 23.14 -12.13 -5.88
N TRP A 157 24.37 -11.99 -5.37
CA TRP A 157 25.52 -12.80 -5.78
C TRP A 157 25.31 -14.30 -5.55
N GLY A 158 24.51 -14.67 -4.55
CA GLY A 158 24.17 -16.07 -4.25
C GLY A 158 23.13 -16.67 -5.20
N GLN A 159 22.56 -15.88 -6.12
CA GLN A 159 21.57 -16.31 -7.10
C GLN A 159 22.10 -16.26 -8.55
N ILE A 160 23.41 -16.05 -8.72
CA ILE A 160 24.08 -16.12 -10.02
C ILE A 160 24.09 -17.57 -10.50
N VAL A 161 23.92 -17.78 -11.81
CA VAL A 161 23.98 -19.10 -12.43
C VAL A 161 25.41 -19.66 -12.29
N GLU A 162 25.56 -20.76 -11.55
CA GLU A 162 26.79 -21.56 -11.58
C GLU A 162 26.79 -22.41 -12.86
N ILE A 163 27.69 -22.08 -13.79
CA ILE A 163 27.96 -22.93 -14.95
C ILE A 163 28.89 -24.05 -14.47
N ARG A 164 28.34 -25.25 -14.25
CA ARG A 164 29.16 -26.46 -14.06
C ARG A 164 29.71 -26.92 -15.41
N ARG A 165 31.03 -27.14 -15.44
CA ARG A 165 31.77 -27.64 -16.59
C ARG A 165 31.86 -29.16 -16.55
#